data_AF-A0A415D8J2-F1
#
_entry.id   AF-A0A415D8J2-F1
#
_cell.length_a   1.000
_cell.length_b   1.000
_cell.length_c   1.000
_cell.angle_alpha   90.00
_cell.angle_beta   90.00
_cell.angle_gamma   90.00
#
_symmetry.space_group_name_H-M   'P 1'
#
loop_
_entity.id
_entity.type
_entity.pdbx_description
1 polymer ?
#
loop_
_entity_poly.entity_id
_entity_poly.type
_entity_poly.pdbx_seq_one_letter_code
_entity_poly.pdbx_strand_id
1 'polypeptide(L)' 'MVTLLTNIFIYIIGKEGKEMMAMLWAQQIILGKKTYEQVPRLLKEKVREILEDSGMAELVKEDEEKA' A
#
# COMPACT_ATOMS: atom_id res chain seq x y z
N MET A 1 0.78 14.59 -11.60
CA MET A 1 0.49 15.61 -10.56
C MET A 1 -0.14 15.02 -9.29
N VAL A 2 -1.10 14.09 -9.39
CA VAL A 2 -1.80 13.53 -8.21
C VAL A 2 -0.86 12.81 -7.23
N THR A 3 0.02 11.93 -7.70
CA THR A 3 0.98 11.18 -6.86
C THR A 3 1.93 12.06 -6.05
N LEU A 4 2.30 13.24 -6.56
CA LEU A 4 3.15 14.19 -5.84
C LEU A 4 2.39 14.82 -4.66
N LEU A 5 1.13 15.21 -4.90
CA LEU A 5 0.24 15.76 -3.88
C LEU A 5 -0.09 14.73 -2.80
N THR A 6 -0.33 13.47 -3.17
CA THR A 6 -0.58 12.40 -2.20
C THR A 6 0.62 12.17 -1.30
N ASN A 7 1.84 12.18 -1.87
CA ASN A 7 3.06 12.00 -1.08
C ASN A 7 3.32 13.19 -0.14
N ILE A 8 3.09 14.43 -0.58
CA ILE A 8 3.20 15.63 0.26
C ILE A 8 2.17 15.58 1.40
N PHE A 9 0.93 15.20 1.10
CA PHE A 9 -0.11 15.06 2.11
C PHE A 9 0.27 14.00 3.15
N ILE A 10 0.69 12.81 2.72
CA ILE A 10 1.17 11.73 3.59
C ILE A 10 2.36 12.17 4.46
N TYR A 11 3.23 13.04 3.95
CA TYR A 11 4.34 13.59 4.72
C TYR A 11 3.86 14.49 5.88
N ILE A 12 2.77 15.25 5.70
CA ILE A 12 2.24 16.20 6.69
C ILE A 12 1.51 15.51 7.84
N ILE A 13 0.86 14.36 7.62
CA ILE A 13 0.05 13.65 8.65
C ILE A 13 0.93 12.97 9.73
N GLY A 14 2.25 12.93 9.56
CA GLY A 14 3.17 12.34 10.55
C GLY A 14 3.16 10.80 10.56
N LYS A 15 3.73 10.19 11.61
CA LYS A 15 3.98 8.73 11.67
C LYS A 15 2.70 7.91 11.84
N GLU A 16 1.82 8.30 12.76
CA GLU A 16 0.58 7.56 13.06
C GLU A 16 -0.38 7.54 11.87
N GLY A 17 -0.50 8.67 11.16
CA GLY A 17 -1.32 8.74 9.95
C GLY A 17 -0.80 7.87 8.81
N LYS A 18 0.53 7.73 8.70
CA LYS A 18 1.15 6.80 7.73
C LYS A 18 0.81 5.35 8.05
N GLU A 19 0.86 4.96 9.33
CA GLU A 19 0.52 3.60 9.74
C GLU A 19 -0.96 3.28 9.49
N MET A 20 -1.87 4.18 9.87
CA MET A 20 -3.30 4.02 9.60
C MET A 20 -3.59 3.92 8.09
N MET A 21 -2.97 4.76 7.28
CA MET A 21 -3.13 4.71 5.83
C MET A 21 -2.55 3.42 5.22
N ALA A 22 -1.41 2.94 5.71
CA ALA A 22 -0.84 1.68 5.24
C ALA A 22 -1.77 0.50 5.56
N MET A 23 -2.37 0.47 6.75
CA MET A 23 -3.33 -0.58 7.12
C MET A 23 -4.58 -0.57 6.22
N LEU A 24 -5.14 0.60 5.93
CA LEU A 24 -6.27 0.73 5.00
C LEU A 24 -5.89 0.30 3.59
N TRP A 25 -4.67 0.63 3.14
CA TRP A 25 -4.17 0.21 1.83
C TRP A 25 -4.01 -1.30 1.73
N ALA A 26 -3.41 -1.94 2.72
CA ALA A 26 -3.30 -3.40 2.78
C ALA A 26 -4.70 -4.05 2.70
N GLN A 27 -5.68 -3.55 3.46
CA GLN A 27 -7.06 -4.04 3.37
C GLN A 27 -7.68 -3.86 1.98
N GLN A 28 -7.43 -2.73 1.29
CA GLN A 28 -7.94 -2.56 -0.09
C GLN A 28 -7.33 -3.57 -1.07
N ILE A 29 -6.08 -3.96 -0.86
CA ILE A 29 -5.40 -4.99 -1.67
C ILE A 29 -5.98 -6.37 -1.37
N ILE A 30 -6.15 -6.70 -0.09
CA ILE A 30 -6.79 -7.96 0.35
C ILE A 30 -8.21 -8.10 -0.22
N LEU A 31 -8.96 -7.00 -0.28
CA LEU A 31 -10.30 -6.96 -0.89
C LEU A 31 -10.29 -6.96 -2.43
N GLY A 32 -9.12 -7.02 -3.08
CA GLY A 32 -8.97 -7.02 -4.54
C GLY A 32 -9.38 -5.71 -5.22
N LYS A 33 -9.56 -4.62 -4.46
CA LYS A 33 -9.98 -3.31 -4.99
C LYS A 33 -8.81 -2.50 -5.54
N LYS A 34 -7.60 -2.82 -5.11
CA LYS A 34 -6.35 -2.17 -5.50
C LYS A 34 -5.24 -3.20 -5.62
N THR A 35 -4.21 -2.87 -6.41
CA THR A 35 -2.99 -3.68 -6.52
C THR A 35 -1.85 -3.03 -5.75
N TYR A 36 -0.84 -3.82 -5.38
CA TYR A 36 0.33 -3.34 -4.64
C TYR A 36 1.12 -2.26 -5.42
N GLU A 37 1.07 -2.28 -6.75
CA GLU A 37 1.65 -1.24 -7.62
C GLU A 37 1.06 0.14 -7.40
N GLN A 38 -0.23 0.20 -7.05
CA GLN A 38 -0.95 1.46 -6.83
C GLN A 38 -0.61 2.12 -5.49
N VAL A 39 0.11 1.40 -4.61
CA VAL A 39 0.47 1.90 -3.28
C VAL A 39 1.45 3.06 -3.42
N PRO A 40 1.19 4.22 -2.78
CA PRO A 40 2.13 5.33 -2.74
C PRO A 40 3.50 4.88 -2.22
N ARG A 41 4.58 5.35 -2.85
CA ARG A 41 5.96 4.95 -2.52
C ARG A 41 6.29 5.07 -1.03
N LEU A 42 5.76 6.09 -0.35
CA LEU A 42 5.96 6.33 1.07
C LEU A 42 5.28 5.30 2.00
N LEU A 43 4.28 4.57 1.50
CA LEU A 43 3.55 3.53 2.24
C LEU A 43 3.89 2.13 1.76
N LYS A 44 4.57 1.98 0.61
CA LYS A 44 4.79 0.71 -0.10
C LYS A 44 5.49 -0.33 0.79
N GLU A 45 6.54 0.08 1.52
CA GLU A 45 7.23 -0.78 2.48
C GLU A 45 6.32 -1.23 3.62
N LYS A 46 5.57 -0.31 4.23
CA LYS A 46 4.71 -0.63 5.36
C LYS A 46 3.51 -1.49 4.97
N VAL A 47 2.94 -1.27 3.79
CA VAL A 47 1.86 -2.09 3.24
C VAL A 47 2.35 -3.51 2.97
N ARG A 48 3.60 -3.68 2.50
CA ARG A 48 4.20 -5.02 2.34
C ARG A 48 4.33 -5.74 3.68
N GLU A 49 4.89 -5.09 4.70
CA GLU A 49 5.00 -5.68 6.03
C GLU A 49 3.63 -6.16 6.54
N ILE A 50 2.59 -5.33 6.41
CA ILE A 50 1.24 -5.69 6.86
C ILE A 50 0.67 -6.88 6.08
N LEU A 51 0.92 -6.96 4.77
CA LEU A 51 0.47 -8.09 3.94
C LEU A 51 1.22 -9.37 4.30
N GLU A 52 2.53 -9.31 4.53
CA GLU A 52 3.35 -10.43 4.99
C GLU A 52 2.90 -10.93 6.37
N ASP A 53 2.71 -10.02 7.32
CA ASP A 53 2.20 -10.33 8.67
C ASP A 53 0.79 -10.93 8.63
N SER A 54 -0.01 -10.57 7.62
CA SER A 54 -1.36 -11.12 7.40
C SER A 54 -1.36 -12.44 6.63
N GLY A 55 -0.20 -12.97 6.25
CA GLY A 55 -0.06 -14.20 5.46
C GLY A 55 -0.50 -14.06 4.01
N MET A 56 -0.54 -12.85 3.46
CA MET A 56 -0.93 -12.53 2.08
C MET A 56 0.24 -11.95 1.26
N ALA A 57 1.44 -12.47 1.48
CA ALA A 57 2.66 -12.03 0.80
C ALA A 57 2.57 -12.19 -0.73
N GLU A 58 1.73 -13.10 -1.23
CA GLU A 58 1.46 -13.29 -2.66
C GLU A 58 0.86 -12.06 -3.33
N LEU A 59 0.12 -11.21 -2.59
CA LEU A 59 -0.51 -9.99 -3.11
C LEU A 59 0.49 -8.84 -3.30
N VAL A 60 1.73 -9.01 -2.83
CA VAL A 60 2.84 -8.07 -3.04
C VAL A 60 3.45 -8.25 -4.44
N LYS A 61 3.13 -9.33 -5.14
CA LYS A 61 3.61 -9.58 -6.50
C LYS A 61 2.89 -8.68 -7.50
N GLU A 62 3.69 -8.01 -8.32
CA GLU A 62 3.24 -7.41 -9.58
C GLU A 62 2.74 -8.56 -10.46
N ASP A 63 1.55 -8.42 -11.05
CA ASP A 63 0.83 -9.49 -11.75
C ASP A 63 1.69 -10.14 -12.87
N GLU A 64 2.47 -11.17 -12.56
CA GLU A 64 2.99 -12.14 -13.52
C GLU A 64 2.07 -13.35 -13.61
N GLU A 65 0.81 -13.17 -14.01
CA GLU A 65 0.07 -14.22 -14.73
C GLU A 65 -1.28 -13.72 -15.26
N LYS A 66 -1.26 -13.26 -16.51
CA LYS A 66 -2.31 -13.61 -17.48
C LYS A 66 -1.64 -14.11 -18.74
N ALA A 67 -1.24 -15.39 -18.69
CA ALA A 67 -1.07 -16.22 -19.87
C ALA A 67 -2.44 -16.46 -20.55
#